data_AF-A0A4R3NPC7-F1
#
_entry.id   AF-A0A4R3NPC7-F1
#
_cell.length_a   1.000
_cell.length_b   1.000
_cell.length_c   1.000
_cell.angle_alpha   90.00
_cell.angle_beta   90.00
_cell.angle_gamma   90.00
#
_symmetry.space_group_name_H-M   'P 1'
#
loop_
_entity.id
_entity.type
_entity.pdbx_description
1 polymer ?
#
loop_
_entity_poly.entity_id
_entity_poly.type
_entity_poly.pdbx_seq_one_letter_code
_entity_poly.pdbx_strand_id
1 'polypeptide(L)' 'MTCNCLEDIEAKLAERNTEIQTDIIFHYVDGVRPHIQTRQIETGRGKAKAVSMLASYCPFCGTKYIDKKPES' A
#
# COMPACT_ATOMS: atom_id res chain seq x y z
N MET A 1 18.32 5.38 1.95
CA MET A 1 18.18 4.13 2.73
C MET A 1 17.14 3.28 2.04
N THR A 2 17.40 1.98 1.90
CA THR A 2 16.40 1.02 1.42
C THR A 2 15.39 0.82 2.55
N CYS A 3 14.09 0.94 2.25
CA CYS A 3 13.02 0.80 3.22
C CYS A 3 12.50 -0.64 3.21
N ASN A 4 12.74 -1.40 4.30
CA ASN A 4 12.29 -2.79 4.44
C ASN A 4 11.10 -2.96 5.41
N CYS A 5 10.48 -1.86 5.83
CA CYS A 5 9.44 -1.91 6.88
C CYS A 5 8.20 -2.74 6.50
N LEU A 6 7.89 -2.89 5.21
CA LEU A 6 6.81 -3.75 4.76
C LEU A 6 7.12 -5.22 5.08
N GLU A 7 8.31 -5.68 4.69
CA GLU A 7 8.79 -7.05 4.95
C GLU A 7 8.85 -7.34 6.45
N ASP A 8 9.38 -6.40 7.24
CA ASP A 8 9.48 -6.53 8.70
C ASP A 8 8.11 -6.67 9.38
N ILE A 9 7.08 -6.01 8.83
CA ILE A 9 5.73 -6.03 9.41
C ILE A 9 4.95 -7.22 8.90
N GLU A 10 5.08 -7.58 7.62
CA GLU A 10 4.52 -8.82 7.09
C GLU A 10 5.02 -10.03 7.87
N ALA A 11 6.31 -10.09 8.21
CA ALA A 11 6.85 -11.16 9.06
C ALA A 11 6.14 -11.26 10.42
N LYS A 12 5.86 -10.12 11.06
CA LYS A 12 5.11 -10.06 12.33
C LYS A 12 3.62 -10.40 12.17
N LEU A 13 3.03 -10.06 11.03
CA LEU A 13 1.62 -10.31 10.74
C LEU A 13 1.36 -11.76 10.33
N ALA A 14 2.34 -12.43 9.72
CA ALA A 14 2.28 -13.84 9.37
C ALA A 14 2.09 -14.73 10.61
N GLU A 15 2.74 -14.40 11.73
CA GLU A 15 2.53 -15.05 13.03
C GLU A 15 1.07 -14.96 13.53
N ARG A 16 0.29 -14.01 12.99
CA ARG A 16 -1.09 -13.68 13.40
C ARG A 16 -2.12 -14.03 12.32
N ASN A 17 -1.71 -14.73 11.25
CA ASN A 17 -2.55 -15.03 10.10
C ASN A 17 -3.21 -13.76 9.50
N THR A 18 -2.41 -12.71 9.37
CA THR A 18 -2.81 -11.40 8.83
C THR A 18 -1.80 -10.96 7.78
N GLU A 19 -2.21 -10.14 6.83
CA GLU A 19 -1.34 -9.61 5.76
C GLU A 19 -1.65 -8.14 5.48
N ILE A 20 -0.69 -7.43 4.90
CA ILE A 20 -0.91 -6.08 4.36
C ILE A 20 -1.44 -6.23 2.94
N GLN A 21 -2.57 -5.61 2.65
CA GLN A 21 -3.05 -5.53 1.28
C GLN A 21 -2.16 -4.57 0.47
N THR A 22 -1.62 -5.05 -0.64
CA THR A 22 -0.86 -4.27 -1.62
C THR A 22 -1.50 -4.38 -3.00
N ASP A 23 -1.44 -3.32 -3.79
CA ASP A 23 -1.96 -3.35 -5.16
C ASP A 23 -0.82 -3.52 -6.17
N ILE A 24 -1.11 -4.21 -7.28
CA ILE A 24 -0.24 -4.27 -8.45
C ILE A 24 -0.44 -2.98 -9.26
N ILE A 25 0.61 -2.18 -9.41
CA ILE A 25 0.56 -0.90 -10.12
C ILE A 25 1.04 -1.09 -11.56
N PHE A 26 0.11 -1.15 -12.52
CA PHE A 26 0.46 -1.39 -13.94
C PHE A 26 1.23 -0.24 -14.63
N HIS A 27 1.14 0.99 -14.12
CA HIS A 27 1.81 2.16 -14.72
C HIS A 27 3.23 2.42 -14.20
N TYR A 28 3.66 1.73 -13.14
CA TYR A 28 4.98 1.83 -12.55
C TYR A 28 5.53 0.41 -12.39
N VAL A 29 6.40 0.00 -13.31
CA VAL A 29 7.10 -1.29 -13.23
C VAL A 29 7.94 -1.26 -11.95
N ASP A 30 7.74 -2.24 -11.06
CA ASP A 30 8.52 -2.50 -9.83
C ASP A 30 8.18 -1.74 -8.53
N GLY A 31 7.00 -1.09 -8.41
CA GLY A 31 6.59 -0.45 -7.16
C GLY A 31 5.53 -1.22 -6.37
N VAL A 32 5.89 -2.13 -5.46
CA VAL A 32 4.93 -2.63 -4.45
C VAL A 32 4.70 -1.54 -3.41
N ARG A 33 3.46 -1.08 -3.27
CA ARG A 33 3.08 -0.04 -2.29
C ARG A 33 1.94 -0.53 -1.40
N PRO A 34 1.95 -0.18 -0.10
CA PRO A 34 0.82 -0.48 0.78
C PRO A 34 -0.42 0.24 0.27
N HIS A 35 -1.52 -0.50 0.17
CA HIS A 35 -2.83 0.05 -0.16
C HIS A 35 -3.50 0.53 1.13
N ILE A 36 -3.73 1.84 1.21
CA ILE A 36 -4.50 2.46 2.28
C ILE A 36 -5.95 2.57 1.81
N GLN A 37 -6.82 1.75 2.37
CA GLN A 37 -8.24 1.74 2.03
C GLN A 37 -9.08 2.37 3.16
N THR A 38 -9.97 3.29 2.79
CA THR A 38 -11.01 3.76 3.72
C THR A 38 -12.22 2.83 3.68
N ARG A 39 -12.91 2.66 4.82
CA ARG A 39 -14.17 1.92 4.87
C ARG A 39 -15.35 2.88 4.74
N GLN A 40 -16.26 2.58 3.83
CA GLN A 40 -17.54 3.28 3.74
C GLN A 40 -18.41 2.90 4.94
N ILE A 41 -18.70 3.86 5.83
CA ILE A 41 -19.55 3.64 7.01
C ILE A 41 -21.03 3.59 6.63
N GLU A 42 -21.48 4.48 5.74
CA GLU A 42 -22.84 4.48 5.20
C GLU A 42 -22.89 3.89 3.79
N THR A 43 -23.46 2.71 3.63
CA THR A 43 -23.56 2.01 2.33
C THR A 43 -24.92 2.24 1.64
N GLY A 44 -24.95 2.36 0.31
CA GLY A 44 -26.21 2.44 -0.45
C GLY A 44 -26.04 3.07 -1.84
N ARG A 45 -27.10 3.01 -2.66
CA ARG A 45 -27.13 3.67 -3.99
C ARG A 45 -27.06 5.19 -3.81
N GLY A 46 -26.20 5.84 -4.59
CA GLY A 46 -26.01 7.30 -4.53
C GLY A 46 -25.13 7.81 -3.37
N LYS A 47 -24.66 6.93 -2.47
CA LYS A 47 -23.70 7.29 -1.42
C LYS A 47 -22.29 7.34 -1.98
N ALA A 48 -21.48 8.27 -1.47
CA ALA A 48 -20.07 8.41 -1.83
C ALA A 48 -19.32 7.10 -1.55
N LYS A 49 -18.49 6.67 -2.50
CA LYS A 49 -17.70 5.44 -2.37
C LYS A 49 -16.51 5.66 -1.46
N ALA A 50 -16.06 4.58 -0.82
CA ALA A 50 -14.77 4.53 -0.16
C ALA A 50 -13.65 4.96 -1.11
N VAL A 51 -12.74 5.77 -0.60
CA VAL A 51 -11.54 6.19 -1.32
C VAL A 51 -10.39 5.26 -0.94
N SER A 52 -9.63 4.84 -1.93
CA SER A 52 -8.36 4.13 -1.77
C SER A 52 -7.19 5.01 -2.19
N MET A 53 -6.04 4.79 -1.56
CA MET A 53 -4.82 5.52 -1.85
C MET A 53 -3.61 4.58 -1.80
N LEU A 54 -2.64 4.83 -2.69
CA LEU A 54 -1.33 4.19 -2.63
C LEU A 54 -0.37 5.11 -1.88
N ALA A 55 0.30 4.59 -0.87
CA ALA A 55 1.20 5.40 -0.07
C ALA A 55 2.44 5.83 -0.89
N SER A 56 2.72 7.13 -0.96
CA SER A 56 3.96 7.66 -1.59
C SER A 56 5.17 7.59 -0.65
N TYR A 57 4.92 7.47 0.65
CA TYR A 57 5.92 7.32 1.70
C TYR A 57 5.57 6.11 2.55
N CYS A 58 6.57 5.44 3.09
CA CYS A 58 6.37 4.35 4.03
C CYS A 58 5.64 4.86 5.27
N PRO A 59 4.50 4.28 5.66
CA PRO A 59 3.74 4.72 6.83
C PRO A 59 4.44 4.41 8.16
N PHE A 60 5.50 3.60 8.15
CA PHE A 60 6.21 3.16 9.34
C PHE A 60 7.48 3.97 9.63
N CYS A 61 8.24 4.32 8.59
CA CYS A 61 9.52 5.04 8.74
C CYS A 61 9.58 6.39 8.01
N GLY A 62 8.55 6.75 7.24
CA GLY A 62 8.49 8.02 6.49
C GLY A 62 9.41 8.09 5.25
N THR A 63 10.11 7.01 4.90
CA THR A 63 10.96 6.98 3.69
C THR A 63 10.09 7.00 2.43
N LYS A 64 10.43 7.85 1.46
CA LYS A 64 9.71 7.93 0.17
C LYS A 64 9.90 6.63 -0.63
N TYR A 65 8.82 6.06 -1.16
CA TYR A 65 8.94 4.94 -2.10
C TYR A 65 9.60 5.45 -3.39
N ILE A 66 10.61 4.73 -3.86
CA ILE A 66 11.33 5.06 -5.08
C ILE A 66 10.57 4.41 -6.23
N ASP A 67 10.08 5.23 -7.15
CA ASP A 67 9.62 4.77 -8.44
C ASP A 67 10.83 4.35 -9.26
N LYS A 68 11.03 3.05 -9.46
CA LYS A 68 11.92 2.60 -10.52
C LYS A 68 11.19 2.88 -11.84
N LYS A 69 11.69 3.85 -12.61
CA LYS A 69 11.22 4.04 -13.98
C LYS A 69 11.73 2.86 -14.81
N PRO A 70 10.92 2.21 -15.65
CA PRO A 70 11.45 1.25 -16.60
C PRO A 70 12.48 1.98 -17.47
N GLU A 71 13.71 1.45 -17.51
CA GLU A 71 14.72 1.92 -18.45
C GLU A 71 14.20 1.63 -19.87
N SER A 72 14.05 2.70 -20.66
CA SER A 72 13.47 2.68 -22.01
C SER A 72 14.30 1.88 -23.00
#